data_AF-A0A7U9L4Z5-F1
#
_entry.id   AF-A0A7U9L4Z5-F1
#
_cell.length_a   1.000
_cell.length_b   1.000
_cell.length_c   1.000
_cell.angle_alpha   90.00
_cell.angle_beta   90.00
_cell.angle_gamma   90.00
#
_symmetry.space_group_name_H-M   'P 1'
#
loop_
_entity.id
_entity.type
_entity.pdbx_description
1 polymer ?
#
loop_
_entity_poly.entity_id
_entity_poly.type
_entity_poly.pdbx_seq_one_letter_code
_entity_poly.pdbx_strand_id
1 'polypeptide(L)'
;MSGRAGVTTPSLYKHVRSLAELRALVSARVMNDIADRAGRAVLGRSADEAIRAFMTAWRHYARQHPHRYSAVLQSPDPRTAEAGTRLVDIITAALRAYGLEDSAAIHAARCLRAAVHGFAVLEAQDAFGLPENLDDSYELLIRMTVAGLRAPH
;
A
#
# COMPACT_ATOMS: atom_id res chain seq x y z
N MET A 1 4.54 -30.12 -30.31
CA MET A 1 5.88 -29.77 -29.80
C MET A 1 6.34 -28.48 -30.49
N SER A 2 7.03 -27.64 -29.74
CA SER A 2 7.79 -26.45 -30.15
C SER A 2 7.02 -25.15 -30.43
N GLY A 3 7.41 -24.13 -29.67
CA GLY A 3 6.95 -22.75 -29.76
C GLY A 3 7.11 -21.93 -28.47
N ARG A 4 7.99 -22.33 -27.53
CA ARG A 4 8.36 -21.45 -26.40
C ARG A 4 9.20 -20.31 -26.96
N ALA A 5 8.61 -19.12 -26.98
CA ALA A 5 9.30 -17.88 -27.32
C ALA A 5 10.62 -17.81 -26.55
N GLY A 6 11.71 -17.80 -27.31
CA GLY A 6 13.06 -17.56 -26.82
C GLY A 6 13.18 -16.13 -26.35
N VAL A 7 12.77 -15.88 -25.10
CA VAL A 7 13.18 -14.66 -24.41
C VAL A 7 14.61 -14.89 -23.97
N THR A 8 15.55 -14.35 -24.74
CA THR A 8 16.96 -14.34 -24.38
C THR A 8 17.10 -13.44 -23.14
N THR A 9 17.32 -14.08 -21.99
CA THR A 9 17.66 -13.50 -20.69
C THR A 9 18.86 -12.49 -20.63
N PRO A 10 19.79 -12.33 -21.62
CA PRO A 10 21.00 -11.50 -21.42
C PRO A 10 20.83 -9.98 -21.37
N SER A 11 19.69 -9.38 -21.74
CA SER A 11 19.58 -7.90 -21.82
C SER A 11 19.19 -7.23 -20.49
N LEU A 12 18.44 -7.92 -19.62
CA LEU A 12 17.96 -7.37 -18.35
C LEU A 12 19.07 -7.25 -17.27
N TYR A 13 20.08 -8.12 -17.31
CA TYR A 13 21.18 -8.12 -16.35
C TYR A 13 22.21 -7.01 -16.57
N LYS A 14 22.11 -6.24 -17.66
CA LYS A 14 23.06 -5.15 -17.92
C LYS A 14 22.88 -3.97 -16.95
N HIS A 15 21.74 -3.88 -16.25
CA HIS A 15 21.42 -2.82 -15.30
C HIS A 15 21.01 -3.30 -13.89
N VAL A 16 20.82 -4.62 -13.68
CA VAL A 16 20.42 -5.19 -12.40
C VAL A 16 21.31 -6.38 -12.07
N ARG A 17 22.08 -6.27 -10.99
CA ARG A 17 23.14 -7.20 -10.57
C ARG A 17 22.58 -8.48 -9.94
N SER A 18 21.34 -8.49 -9.47
CA SER A 18 20.69 -9.68 -8.88
C SER A 18 19.15 -9.60 -8.80
N LEU A 19 18.49 -10.74 -8.59
CA LEU A 19 17.05 -10.78 -8.29
C LEU A 19 16.68 -9.98 -7.02
N ALA A 20 17.58 -9.94 -6.02
CA ALA A 20 17.37 -9.15 -4.81
C ALA A 20 17.37 -7.65 -5.11
N GLU A 21 18.29 -7.19 -5.97
CA GLU A 21 18.31 -5.80 -6.43
C GLU A 21 17.06 -5.48 -7.25
N LEU A 22 16.62 -6.39 -8.13
CA LEU A 22 15.38 -6.22 -8.90
C LEU A 22 14.18 -6.03 -7.98
N ARG A 23 14.02 -6.89 -6.96
CA ARG A 23 12.91 -6.81 -5.99
C ARG A 23 12.93 -5.49 -5.23
N ALA A 24 14.10 -5.01 -4.84
CA ALA A 24 14.22 -3.75 -4.14
C ALA A 24 13.89 -2.53 -5.03
N LEU A 25 14.32 -2.55 -6.30
CA LEU A 25 13.93 -1.53 -7.28
C LEU A 25 12.42 -1.53 -7.55
N VAL A 26 11.82 -2.72 -7.69
CA VAL A 26 10.36 -2.87 -7.81
C VAL A 26 9.65 -2.35 -6.57
N SER A 27 10.16 -2.65 -5.37
CA SER A 27 9.59 -2.19 -4.10
C SER A 27 9.62 -0.67 -4.00
N ALA A 28 10.76 -0.05 -4.35
CA ALA A 28 10.89 1.40 -4.38
C ALA A 28 9.90 2.02 -5.37
N ARG A 29 9.76 1.43 -6.56
CA ARG A 29 8.79 1.91 -7.56
C ARG A 29 7.36 1.83 -7.05
N VAL A 30 6.97 0.69 -6.48
CA VAL A 30 5.62 0.48 -5.95
C VAL A 30 5.31 1.46 -4.83
N MET A 31 6.22 1.60 -3.86
CA MET A 31 6.03 2.51 -2.72
C MET A 31 5.91 3.96 -3.19
N ASN A 32 6.70 4.40 -4.18
CA ASN A 32 6.59 5.73 -4.76
C ASN A 32 5.26 5.94 -5.48
N ASP A 33 4.83 4.99 -6.32
CA ASP A 33 3.55 5.10 -7.03
C ASP A 33 2.36 5.18 -6.03
N ILE A 34 2.40 4.39 -4.94
CA ILE A 34 1.38 4.43 -3.89
C ILE A 34 1.42 5.78 -3.19
N ALA A 35 2.60 6.27 -2.77
CA ALA A 35 2.75 7.57 -2.12
C ALA A 35 2.20 8.71 -2.97
N ASP A 36 2.52 8.73 -4.27
CA ASP A 36 2.07 9.77 -5.19
C ASP A 36 0.54 9.73 -5.39
N ARG A 37 -0.03 8.53 -5.54
CA ARG A 37 -1.49 8.36 -5.69
C ARG A 37 -2.24 8.71 -4.42
N ALA A 38 -1.76 8.24 -3.28
CA ALA A 38 -2.32 8.53 -1.98
C ALA A 38 -2.26 10.03 -1.68
N GLY A 39 -1.11 10.67 -1.93
CA GLY A 39 -0.92 12.11 -1.77
C GLY A 39 -1.96 12.90 -2.57
N ARG A 40 -2.11 12.60 -3.87
CA ARG A 40 -3.16 13.24 -4.68
C ARG A 40 -4.58 12.95 -4.19
N ALA A 41 -4.83 11.72 -3.74
CA ALA A 41 -6.14 11.32 -3.26
C ALA A 41 -6.53 11.98 -1.93
N VAL A 42 -5.58 12.41 -1.09
CA VAL A 42 -5.92 13.10 0.17
C VAL A 42 -6.01 14.62 0.03
N LEU A 43 -5.51 15.21 -1.07
CA LEU A 43 -5.54 16.67 -1.27
C LEU A 43 -6.97 17.22 -1.15
N GLY A 44 -7.11 18.26 -0.32
CA GLY A 44 -8.39 18.93 -0.06
C GLY A 44 -9.36 18.15 0.84
N ARG A 45 -8.97 16.98 1.36
CA ARG A 45 -9.78 16.15 2.25
C ARG A 45 -9.24 16.18 3.68
N SER A 46 -10.09 15.92 4.65
CA SER A 46 -9.71 15.87 6.07
C SER A 46 -10.40 14.70 6.78
N ALA A 47 -9.88 14.33 7.96
CA ALA A 47 -10.43 13.28 8.82
C ALA A 47 -10.85 12.01 8.03
N ASP A 48 -12.10 11.60 8.16
CA ASP A 48 -12.66 10.38 7.55
C ASP A 48 -12.49 10.34 6.04
N GLU A 49 -12.68 11.48 5.36
CA GLU A 49 -12.58 11.56 3.91
C GLU A 49 -11.14 11.35 3.46
N ALA A 50 -10.16 11.88 4.21
CA ALA A 50 -8.75 11.67 3.93
C ALA A 50 -8.34 10.21 4.16
N ILE A 51 -8.76 9.60 5.27
CA ILE A 51 -8.47 8.19 5.59
C ILE A 51 -9.08 7.26 4.54
N ARG A 52 -10.35 7.49 4.19
CA ARG A 52 -11.05 6.75 3.13
C ARG A 52 -10.32 6.87 1.79
N ALA A 53 -10.01 8.09 1.36
CA ALA A 53 -9.34 8.32 0.09
C ALA A 53 -7.94 7.68 0.04
N PHE A 54 -7.19 7.75 1.14
CA PHE A 54 -5.90 7.08 1.29
C PHE A 54 -6.03 5.56 1.09
N MET A 55 -6.93 4.92 1.85
CA MET A 55 -7.17 3.47 1.78
C MET A 55 -7.58 3.07 0.36
N THR A 56 -8.58 3.74 -0.22
CA THR A 56 -9.05 3.48 -1.58
C THR A 56 -7.93 3.60 -2.62
N ALA A 57 -7.11 4.66 -2.56
CA ALA A 57 -6.01 4.86 -3.51
C ALA A 57 -4.95 3.75 -3.43
N TRP A 58 -4.63 3.29 -2.22
CA TRP A 58 -3.70 2.19 -2.00
C TRP A 58 -4.25 0.87 -2.56
N ARG A 59 -5.48 0.48 -2.21
CA ARG A 59 -6.09 -0.75 -2.75
C ARG A 59 -6.21 -0.70 -4.27
N HIS A 60 -6.57 0.45 -4.82
CA HIS A 60 -6.66 0.61 -6.27
C HIS A 60 -5.32 0.36 -6.97
N TYR A 61 -4.20 0.82 -6.40
CA TYR A 61 -2.88 0.45 -6.91
C TYR A 61 -2.65 -1.06 -6.88
N ALA A 62 -2.93 -1.71 -5.74
CA ALA A 62 -2.72 -3.14 -5.58
C ALA A 62 -3.54 -3.96 -6.59
N ARG A 63 -4.82 -3.60 -6.81
CA ARG A 63 -5.69 -4.23 -7.81
C ARG A 63 -5.23 -4.03 -9.25
N GLN A 64 -4.69 -2.85 -9.58
CA GLN A 64 -4.16 -2.58 -10.93
C GLN A 64 -2.83 -3.28 -11.20
N HIS A 65 -2.05 -3.57 -10.16
CA HIS A 65 -0.69 -4.08 -10.28
C HIS A 65 -0.41 -5.23 -9.28
N PRO A 66 -1.21 -6.31 -9.25
CA PRO A 66 -1.15 -7.33 -8.20
C PRO A 66 0.22 -8.02 -8.12
N HIS A 67 0.81 -8.36 -9.26
CA HIS A 67 2.15 -8.96 -9.34
C HIS A 67 3.29 -8.03 -8.88
N ARG A 68 3.14 -6.71 -9.07
CA ARG A 68 4.14 -5.74 -8.56
C ARG A 68 4.01 -5.58 -7.05
N TYR A 69 2.76 -5.49 -6.60
CA TYR A 69 2.43 -5.33 -5.20
C TYR A 69 2.88 -6.53 -4.35
N SER A 70 2.69 -7.76 -4.85
CA SER A 70 3.16 -8.97 -4.18
C SER A 70 4.69 -9.10 -4.12
N ALA A 71 5.43 -8.36 -4.97
CA ALA A 71 6.89 -8.34 -4.99
C ALA A 71 7.51 -7.31 -4.02
N VAL A 72 6.70 -6.53 -3.31
CA VAL A 72 7.19 -5.53 -2.36
C VAL A 72 7.89 -6.19 -1.16
N LEU A 73 9.12 -5.75 -0.89
CA LEU A 73 9.89 -6.16 0.27
C LEU A 73 9.19 -5.77 1.57
N GLN A 74 9.13 -6.71 2.51
CA GLN A 74 8.59 -6.49 3.85
C GLN A 74 9.66 -6.07 4.86
N SER A 75 10.95 -6.25 4.51
CA SER A 75 12.09 -5.76 5.28
C SER A 75 12.40 -4.30 4.94
N PRO A 76 12.99 -3.52 5.86
CA PRO A 76 13.52 -2.19 5.56
C PRO A 76 14.51 -2.24 4.39
N ASP A 77 14.45 -1.25 3.50
CA ASP A 77 15.43 -1.04 2.43
C ASP A 77 15.62 0.48 2.24
N PRO A 78 16.86 1.00 2.13
CA PRO A 78 17.12 2.43 1.96
C PRO A 78 16.39 3.05 0.75
N ARG A 79 16.14 2.27 -0.31
CA ARG A 79 15.46 2.75 -1.53
C ARG A 79 13.97 2.96 -1.34
N THR A 80 13.36 2.38 -0.30
CA THR A 80 11.95 2.56 0.02
C THR A 80 11.73 3.59 1.13
N ALA A 81 12.81 4.05 1.79
CA ALA A 81 12.75 4.91 2.98
C ALA A 81 12.00 6.23 2.70
N GLU A 82 12.38 6.95 1.63
CA GLU A 82 11.75 8.24 1.30
C GLU A 82 10.25 8.10 1.02
N ALA A 83 9.85 7.13 0.19
CA ALA A 83 8.44 6.85 -0.08
C ALA A 83 7.68 6.41 1.17
N GLY A 84 8.34 5.64 2.05
CA GLY A 84 7.82 5.26 3.36
C GLY A 84 7.55 6.48 4.24
N THR A 85 8.50 7.40 4.33
CA THR A 85 8.34 8.66 5.07
C THR A 85 7.17 9.47 4.51
N ARG A 86 7.10 9.67 3.18
CA ARG A 86 5.98 10.39 2.55
C ARG A 86 4.62 9.77 2.88
N LEU A 87 4.50 8.44 2.90
CA LEU A 87 3.27 7.76 3.30
C LEU A 87 2.93 7.98 4.77
N VAL A 88 3.93 7.92 5.66
CA VAL A 88 3.74 8.20 7.09
C VAL A 88 3.30 9.65 7.30
N ASP A 89 3.90 10.61 6.60
CA ASP A 89 3.53 12.03 6.69
C ASP A 89 2.10 12.27 6.24
N ILE A 90 1.68 11.66 5.12
CA ILE A 90 0.30 11.71 4.62
C ILE A 90 -0.68 11.19 5.69
N ILE A 91 -0.40 10.02 6.26
CA ILE A 91 -1.28 9.39 7.24
C ILE A 91 -1.34 10.22 8.52
N THR A 92 -0.19 10.62 9.06
CA THR A 92 -0.13 11.39 10.30
C THR A 92 -0.78 12.76 10.17
N ALA A 93 -0.67 13.42 9.02
CA ALA A 93 -1.40 14.66 8.74
C ALA A 93 -2.93 14.45 8.79
N ALA A 94 -3.45 13.36 8.23
CA ALA A 94 -4.87 13.03 8.30
C ALA A 94 -5.33 12.69 9.73
N LEU A 95 -4.46 12.02 10.50
CA LEU A 95 -4.74 11.61 11.89
C LEU A 95 -4.85 12.79 12.86
N ARG A 96 -4.21 13.94 12.59
CA ARG A 96 -4.32 15.15 13.43
C ARG A 96 -5.77 15.62 13.59
N ALA A 97 -6.62 15.43 12.58
CA ALA A 97 -8.03 15.79 12.66
C ALA A 97 -8.83 14.94 13.66
N TYR A 98 -8.26 13.82 14.13
CA TYR A 98 -8.80 12.98 15.20
C TYR A 98 -8.19 13.31 16.58
N GLY A 99 -7.33 14.34 16.68
CA GLY A 99 -6.59 14.65 17.91
C GLY A 99 -5.46 13.66 18.22
N LEU A 100 -5.07 12.83 17.25
CA LEU A 100 -3.99 11.86 17.39
C LEU A 100 -2.64 12.48 17.04
N GLU A 101 -1.75 12.54 18.02
CA GLU A 101 -0.39 13.09 17.89
C GLU A 101 0.65 12.13 18.46
N ASP A 102 1.93 12.42 18.22
CA ASP A 102 3.09 11.67 18.74
C ASP A 102 2.95 10.13 18.64
N SER A 103 3.08 9.42 19.77
CA SER A 103 3.02 7.96 19.84
C SER A 103 1.66 7.44 19.40
N ALA A 104 0.57 8.12 19.74
CA ALA A 104 -0.79 7.71 19.37
C ALA A 104 -0.97 7.76 17.84
N ALA A 105 -0.46 8.81 17.19
CA ALA A 105 -0.45 8.90 15.72
C ALA A 105 0.39 7.78 15.09
N ILE A 106 1.54 7.43 15.67
CA ILE A 106 2.40 6.34 15.17
C ILE A 106 1.68 4.98 15.28
N HIS A 107 1.02 4.71 16.41
CA HIS A 107 0.24 3.47 16.60
C HIS A 107 -0.90 3.38 15.59
N ALA A 108 -1.67 4.46 15.42
CA ALA A 108 -2.75 4.51 14.44
C ALA A 108 -2.24 4.34 13.00
N ALA A 109 -1.12 4.97 12.65
CA ALA A 109 -0.51 4.82 11.31
C ALA A 109 -0.07 3.38 11.02
N ARG A 110 0.49 2.68 12.01
CA ARG A 110 0.83 1.25 11.90
C ARG A 110 -0.42 0.38 11.69
N CYS A 111 -1.48 0.61 12.47
CA CYS A 111 -2.75 -0.10 12.31
C CYS A 111 -3.38 0.14 10.94
N LEU A 112 -3.43 1.38 10.48
CA LEU A 112 -3.96 1.74 9.16
C LEU A 112 -3.17 1.04 8.04
N ARG A 113 -1.83 1.12 8.08
CA ARG A 113 -0.96 0.42 7.14
C ARG A 113 -1.22 -1.09 7.16
N ALA A 114 -1.30 -1.70 8.35
CA ALA A 114 -1.53 -3.13 8.48
C ALA A 114 -2.87 -3.56 7.87
N ALA A 115 -3.93 -2.82 8.14
CA ALA A 115 -5.26 -3.07 7.60
C ALA A 115 -5.28 -3.02 6.06
N VAL A 116 -4.80 -1.93 5.48
CA VAL A 116 -4.79 -1.77 4.01
C VAL A 116 -3.83 -2.75 3.34
N HIS A 117 -2.66 -2.97 3.92
CA HIS A 117 -1.65 -3.87 3.37
C HIS A 117 -2.15 -5.32 3.40
N GLY A 118 -2.67 -5.78 4.53
CA GLY A 118 -3.18 -7.14 4.70
C GLY A 118 -4.29 -7.46 3.71
N PHE A 119 -5.30 -6.59 3.60
CA PHE A 119 -6.37 -6.79 2.63
C PHE A 119 -5.84 -6.83 1.19
N ALA A 120 -4.98 -5.88 0.81
CA ALA A 120 -4.43 -5.80 -0.53
C ALA A 120 -3.53 -6.99 -0.90
N VAL A 121 -2.77 -7.55 0.06
CA VAL A 121 -1.96 -8.75 -0.16
C VAL A 121 -2.84 -9.97 -0.37
N LEU A 122 -3.85 -10.16 0.50
CA LEU A 122 -4.79 -11.27 0.38
C LEU A 122 -5.58 -11.20 -0.94
N GLU A 123 -6.06 -10.01 -1.32
CA GLU A 123 -6.76 -9.79 -2.59
C GLU A 123 -5.83 -10.03 -3.80
N ALA A 124 -4.60 -9.51 -3.79
CA ALA A 124 -3.65 -9.70 -4.90
C ALA A 124 -3.16 -11.15 -5.07
N GLN A 125 -3.39 -12.01 -4.07
CA GLN A 125 -3.06 -13.43 -4.09
C GLN A 125 -4.29 -14.32 -4.29
N ASP A 126 -5.45 -13.75 -4.62
CA ASP A 126 -6.73 -14.45 -4.76
C ASP A 126 -7.08 -15.30 -3.51
N ALA A 127 -6.66 -14.84 -2.32
CA ALA A 127 -6.79 -15.60 -1.07
C ALA A 127 -8.19 -15.51 -0.43
N PHE A 128 -9.05 -14.62 -0.90
CA PHE A 128 -10.45 -14.54 -0.48
C PHE A 128 -11.31 -15.52 -1.28
N GLY A 129 -11.39 -16.78 -0.82
CA GLY A 129 -12.07 -17.86 -1.54
C GLY A 129 -13.59 -17.97 -1.35
N LEU A 130 -14.20 -17.12 -0.50
CA LEU A 130 -15.66 -17.12 -0.27
C LEU A 130 -16.37 -16.23 -1.33
N PRO A 131 -17.60 -16.57 -1.75
CA PRO A 131 -18.27 -15.95 -2.90
C PRO A 131 -18.92 -14.59 -2.58
N GLU A 132 -18.20 -13.72 -1.88
CA GLU A 132 -18.67 -12.37 -1.50
C GLU A 132 -17.96 -11.28 -2.29
N ASN A 133 -18.62 -10.13 -2.46
CA ASN A 133 -18.02 -8.99 -3.13
C ASN A 133 -16.91 -8.35 -2.25
N LEU A 134 -15.69 -8.33 -2.78
CA LEU A 134 -14.53 -7.75 -2.08
C LEU A 134 -14.63 -6.23 -1.91
N ASP A 135 -15.40 -5.54 -2.75
CA ASP A 135 -15.65 -4.11 -2.59
C ASP A 135 -16.48 -3.81 -1.34
N ASP A 136 -17.48 -4.65 -1.03
CA ASP A 136 -18.27 -4.52 0.19
C ASP A 136 -17.45 -4.84 1.45
N SER A 137 -16.60 -5.88 1.37
CA SER A 137 -15.66 -6.22 2.45
C SER A 137 -14.67 -5.09 2.72
N TYR A 138 -14.18 -4.44 1.67
CA TYR A 138 -13.24 -3.34 1.82
C TYR A 138 -13.90 -2.07 2.36
N GLU A 139 -15.13 -1.78 1.93
CA GLU A 139 -15.91 -0.67 2.49
C GLU A 139 -16.15 -0.89 3.99
N LEU A 140 -16.46 -2.12 4.41
CA LEU A 140 -16.55 -2.46 5.83
C LEU A 140 -15.23 -2.23 6.56
N LEU A 141 -14.09 -2.62 5.99
CA LEU A 141 -12.77 -2.36 6.57
C LEU A 141 -12.50 -0.86 6.77
N ILE A 142 -12.85 -0.02 5.80
CA ILE A 142 -12.75 1.45 5.92
C ILE A 142 -13.62 1.93 7.08
N ARG A 143 -14.89 1.51 7.14
CA ARG A 143 -15.80 1.90 8.24
C ARG A 143 -15.28 1.48 9.61
N MET A 144 -14.80 0.25 9.75
CA MET A 144 -14.21 -0.25 11.00
C MET A 144 -12.98 0.58 11.41
N THR A 145 -12.12 0.90 10.45
CA THR A 145 -10.92 1.70 10.69
C THR A 145 -11.27 3.11 11.14
N VAL A 146 -12.15 3.79 10.41
CA VAL A 146 -12.61 5.15 10.74
C VAL A 146 -13.31 5.19 12.10
N ALA A 147 -14.17 4.21 12.40
CA ALA A 147 -14.83 4.12 13.70
C ALA A 147 -13.83 3.93 14.83
N GLY A 148 -12.79 3.10 14.64
CA GLY A 148 -11.72 2.90 15.61
C GLY A 148 -10.90 4.16 15.86
N LEU A 149 -10.65 4.98 14.83
CA LEU A 149 -9.93 6.27 14.98
C LEU A 149 -10.72 7.29 15.80
N ARG A 150 -12.06 7.24 15.77
CA ARG A 150 -12.95 8.10 16.55
C ARG A 150 -13.14 7.65 17.99
N ALA A 151 -12.75 6.42 18.33
CA ALA A 151 -12.87 5.93 19.69
C ALA A 151 -12.00 6.79 20.63
N PRO A 152 -12.40 6.98 21.90
CA PRO A 152 -11.59 7.70 22.88
C PRO A 152 -10.23 7.01 23.07
N HIS A 153 -9.16 7.80 23.16
CA HIS A 153 -7.77 7.35 23.38
C HIS A 153 -7.25 7.78 24.75
#